data_AF-A0A257LA39-F1
#
_entry.id   AF-A0A257LA39-F1
#
_cell.length_a   1.000
_cell.length_b   1.000
_cell.length_c   1.000
_cell.angle_alpha   90.00
_cell.angle_beta   90.00
_cell.angle_gamma   90.00
#
_symmetry.space_group_name_H-M   'P 1'
#
loop_
_entity.id
_entity.type
_entity.pdbx_description
1 polymer ?
#
loop_
_entity_poly.entity_id
_entity_poly.type
_entity_poly.pdbx_seq_one_letter_code
_entity_poly.pdbx_strand_id
1 'polypeptide(L)'
;MLDPITYIKEQLAQREISIELHQFKKVVTHAGTIRYEVPAYNELLFLSNAAQLPIGTRIVSDTNIIQIGPEHAQSEALEEFSGLVAITIPAHIASYPVIEFIQILI
;
A
#
# COMPACT_ATOMS: atom_id res chain seq x y z
N MET A 1 0.26 6.60 -19.74
CA MET A 1 0.17 6.43 -18.28
C MET A 1 -1.21 5.86 -18.00
N LEU A 2 -1.31 4.59 -17.59
CA LEU A 2 -2.59 3.99 -17.23
C LEU A 2 -3.06 4.65 -15.93
N ASP A 3 -4.34 5.01 -15.83
CA ASP A 3 -4.91 5.48 -14.57
C ASP A 3 -4.91 4.32 -13.55
N PRO A 4 -4.24 4.45 -12.39
CA PRO A 4 -4.15 3.38 -11.38
C PRO A 4 -5.50 2.81 -10.99
N ILE A 5 -6.53 3.66 -10.93
CA ILE A 5 -7.89 3.25 -10.58
C ILE A 5 -8.49 2.37 -11.68
N THR A 6 -8.27 2.73 -12.94
CA THR A 6 -8.75 1.94 -14.08
C THR A 6 -8.07 0.56 -14.11
N TYR A 7 -6.76 0.49 -13.86
CA TYR A 7 -6.04 -0.79 -13.73
C TYR A 7 -6.59 -1.68 -12.61
N ILE A 8 -6.81 -1.11 -11.41
CA ILE A 8 -7.40 -1.83 -10.27
C ILE A 8 -8.79 -2.35 -10.62
N LYS A 9 -9.63 -1.54 -11.26
CA LYS A 9 -10.98 -1.94 -11.67
C LYS A 9 -10.95 -3.10 -12.66
N GLU A 10 -10.06 -3.07 -13.66
CA GLU A 10 -9.92 -4.15 -14.64
C GLU A 10 -9.44 -5.44 -13.99
N GLN A 11 -8.45 -5.36 -13.08
CA GLN A 11 -7.96 -6.50 -12.30
C GLN A 11 -9.07 -7.13 -11.43
N LEU A 12 -9.84 -6.32 -10.72
CA LEU A 12 -10.93 -6.79 -9.85
C LEU A 12 -12.10 -7.36 -10.66
N ALA A 13 -12.42 -6.77 -11.81
CA ALA A 13 -13.44 -7.29 -12.72
C ALA A 13 -13.09 -8.69 -13.24
N GLN A 14 -11.82 -8.96 -13.54
CA GLN A 14 -11.34 -10.30 -13.93
C GLN A 14 -11.50 -11.35 -12.81
N ARG A 15 -11.56 -10.90 -11.55
CA ARG A 15 -11.75 -11.74 -10.36
C ARG A 15 -13.22 -11.81 -9.90
N GLU A 16 -14.14 -11.24 -10.68
CA GLU A 16 -15.58 -11.14 -10.35
C GLU A 16 -15.86 -10.41 -9.02
N ILE A 17 -14.95 -9.54 -8.59
CA ILE A 17 -15.10 -8.76 -7.36
C ILE A 17 -15.88 -7.48 -7.69
N SER A 18 -17.03 -7.33 -7.04
CA SER A 18 -17.84 -6.11 -7.14
C SER A 18 -17.25 -5.02 -6.26
N ILE A 19 -17.00 -3.85 -6.85
CA ILE A 19 -16.44 -2.71 -6.12
C ILE A 19 -17.59 -1.89 -5.55
N GLU A 20 -17.68 -1.82 -4.22
CA GLU A 20 -18.71 -1.02 -3.56
C GLU A 20 -18.31 0.46 -3.49
N LEU A 21 -17.04 0.73 -3.13
CA LEU A 21 -16.54 2.08 -2.93
C LEU A 21 -15.02 2.14 -3.09
N HIS A 22 -14.53 3.26 -3.64
CA HIS A 22 -13.11 3.61 -3.61
C HIS A 22 -12.85 4.76 -2.63
N GLN A 23 -11.76 4.68 -1.88
CA GLN A 23 -11.28 5.74 -0.99
C GLN A 23 -9.75 5.84 -1.05
N PHE A 24 -9.20 6.93 -0.53
CA PHE A 24 -7.77 7.06 -0.31
C PHE A 24 -7.49 6.96 1.19
N LYS A 25 -6.66 5.99 1.57
CA LYS A 25 -6.25 5.77 2.96
C LYS A 25 -4.82 6.25 3.13
N LYS A 26 -4.57 7.04 4.19
CA LYS A 26 -3.25 7.60 4.47
C LYS A 26 -2.79 7.17 5.85
N VAL A 27 -1.53 6.76 5.95
CA VAL A 27 -0.85 6.49 7.22
C VAL A 27 0.24 7.54 7.38
N VAL A 28 0.03 8.46 8.31
CA VAL A 28 1.02 9.50 8.63
C VAL A 28 2.04 8.89 9.58
N THR A 29 3.31 8.86 9.17
CA THR A 29 4.38 8.37 10.03
C THR A 29 4.96 9.49 10.90
N HIS A 30 5.48 9.12 12.06
CA HIS A 30 5.99 10.03 13.08
C HIS A 30 7.31 9.54 13.66
N ALA A 31 8.07 10.50 14.20
CA ALA A 31 9.29 10.22 14.94
C ALA A 31 9.02 9.33 16.15
N GLY A 32 9.88 8.32 16.33
CA GLY A 32 9.80 7.37 17.44
C GLY A 32 8.89 6.16 17.18
N THR A 33 8.06 6.18 16.13
CA THR A 33 7.20 5.05 15.77
C THR A 33 7.71 4.35 14.52
N ILE A 34 8.20 3.12 14.71
CA ILE A 34 8.78 2.29 13.65
C ILE A 34 7.79 1.33 13.00
N ARG A 35 6.66 1.04 13.66
CA ARG A 35 5.67 0.07 13.21
C ARG A 35 4.27 0.66 13.24
N TYR A 36 3.53 0.44 12.16
CA TYR A 36 2.14 0.87 11.96
C TYR A 36 1.32 -0.34 11.56
N GLU A 37 0.07 -0.37 11.99
CA GLU A 37 -0.84 -1.46 11.65
C GLU A 37 -2.12 -0.87 11.08
N VAL A 38 -2.54 -1.40 9.94
CA VAL A 38 -3.71 -0.96 9.21
C VAL A 38 -4.59 -2.20 8.98
N PRO A 39 -5.75 -2.31 9.64
CA PRO A 39 -6.67 -3.40 9.38
C PRO A 39 -7.34 -3.21 8.02
N ALA A 40 -7.45 -4.30 7.26
CA ALA A 40 -8.00 -4.39 5.92
C ALA A 40 -8.79 -5.71 5.70
N TYR A 41 -9.69 -6.07 6.63
CA TYR A 41 -10.34 -7.40 6.63
C TYR A 41 -11.46 -7.57 5.59
N ASN A 42 -12.16 -6.48 5.23
CA ASN A 42 -13.20 -6.43 4.18
C ASN A 42 -12.88 -5.34 3.16
N GLU A 43 -11.59 -5.11 2.93
CA GLU A 43 -11.11 -4.11 2.00
C GLU A 43 -9.80 -4.57 1.37
N LEU A 44 -9.55 -4.11 0.16
CA LEU A 44 -8.27 -4.28 -0.53
C LEU A 44 -7.54 -2.94 -0.49
N LEU A 45 -6.28 -2.97 -0.06
CA LEU A 45 -5.40 -1.82 -0.06
C LEU A 45 -4.36 -1.97 -1.17
N PHE A 46 -4.31 -1.00 -2.07
CA PHE A 46 -3.32 -0.93 -3.13
C PHE A 46 -2.32 0.19 -2.82
N LEU A 47 -1.05 -0.15 -2.67
CA LEU A 47 -0.02 0.84 -2.36
C LEU A 47 0.21 1.79 -3.54
N SER A 48 -0.07 3.08 -3.35
CA SER A 48 -0.06 4.06 -4.45
C SER A 48 1.21 4.89 -4.55
N ASN A 49 2.06 4.89 -3.51
CA ASN A 49 3.24 5.75 -3.47
C ASN A 49 4.53 5.01 -3.06
N ALA A 50 4.66 3.73 -3.45
CA ALA A 50 5.82 2.88 -3.15
C ALA A 50 7.17 3.56 -3.47
N ALA A 51 7.26 4.24 -4.62
CA ALA A 51 8.45 4.95 -5.07
C ALA A 51 8.89 6.12 -4.16
N GLN A 52 7.98 6.64 -3.32
CA GLN A 52 8.25 7.74 -2.40
C GLN A 52 8.61 7.24 -0.99
N LEU A 53 8.48 5.93 -0.74
CA LEU A 53 8.80 5.36 0.56
C LEU A 53 10.32 5.18 0.73
N PRO A 54 10.85 5.34 1.95
CA PRO A 54 12.25 5.04 2.24
C PRO A 54 12.61 3.60 1.90
N ILE A 55 13.76 3.41 1.26
CA ILE A 55 14.33 2.08 1.01
C ILE A 55 14.50 1.34 2.34
N GLY A 56 14.07 0.08 2.38
CA GLY A 56 14.01 -0.74 3.58
C GLY A 56 12.67 -0.69 4.32
N THR A 57 11.72 0.12 3.86
CA THR A 57 10.32 0.04 4.34
C THR A 57 9.77 -1.34 4.01
N ARG A 58 9.18 -2.01 5.01
CA ARG A 58 8.63 -3.35 4.86
C ARG A 58 7.14 -3.32 5.14
N ILE A 59 6.35 -3.83 4.21
CA ILE A 59 4.90 -3.95 4.36
C ILE A 59 4.57 -5.44 4.30
N VAL A 60 3.94 -5.95 5.35
CA VAL A 60 3.57 -7.35 5.52
C VAL A 60 2.07 -7.37 5.77
N SER A 61 1.37 -8.25 5.08
CA SER A 61 -0.04 -8.51 5.31
C SER A 61 -0.28 -10.02 5.30
N ASP A 62 -1.53 -10.42 5.48
CA ASP A 62 -1.90 -11.83 5.42
C ASP A 62 -1.79 -12.39 3.99
N THR A 63 -1.87 -11.53 2.97
CA THR A 63 -1.89 -11.92 1.55
C THR A 63 -0.62 -11.58 0.78
N ASN A 64 0.12 -10.56 1.19
CA ASN A 64 1.29 -10.08 0.45
C ASN A 64 2.37 -9.51 1.37
N ILE A 65 3.62 -9.59 0.90
CA ILE A 65 4.81 -9.07 1.58
C ILE A 65 5.68 -8.34 0.55
N ILE A 66 5.98 -7.09 0.85
CA ILE A 66 6.93 -6.28 0.07
C ILE A 66 8.01 -5.69 1.00
N GLN A 67 9.21 -5.56 0.44
CA GLN A 67 10.26 -4.73 0.98
C GLN A 67 10.67 -3.72 -0.09
N ILE A 68 10.57 -2.43 0.23
CA ILE A 68 10.90 -1.35 -0.68
C ILE A 68 12.40 -1.35 -0.95
N GLY A 69 12.77 -1.71 -2.17
CA GLY A 69 14.13 -1.66 -2.72
C GLY A 69 14.28 -0.58 -3.82
N PRO A 70 15.50 -0.40 -4.36
CA PRO A 70 15.78 0.57 -5.42
C PRO A 70 14.91 0.40 -6.69
N GLU A 71 14.53 -0.83 -7.01
CA GLU A 71 13.69 -1.19 -8.14
C GLU A 71 12.27 -0.62 -8.06
N HIS A 72 11.78 -0.35 -6.84
CA HIS A 72 10.44 0.20 -6.62
C HIS A 72 10.35 1.69 -6.91
N ALA A 73 11.49 2.38 -7.04
CA ALA A 73 11.52 3.78 -7.46
C ALA A 73 11.11 3.97 -8.94
N GLN A 74 11.21 2.91 -9.74
CA GLN A 74 10.87 2.92 -11.18
C GLN A 74 9.70 1.99 -11.53
N SER A 75 9.17 1.26 -10.54
CA SER A 75 8.07 0.32 -10.75
C SER A 75 6.72 1.03 -10.65
N GLU A 76 5.87 0.83 -11.66
CA GLU A 76 4.46 1.20 -11.62
C GLU A 76 3.58 0.08 -11.05
N ALA A 77 4.18 -0.99 -10.50
CA ALA A 77 3.43 -2.11 -9.94
C ALA A 77 2.61 -1.67 -8.71
N LEU A 78 1.31 -1.95 -8.75
CA LEU A 78 0.38 -1.72 -7.66
C LEU A 78 0.27 -2.98 -6.82
N GLU A 79 0.90 -2.96 -5.65
CA GLU A 79 0.85 -4.08 -4.71
C GLU A 79 -0.46 -4.09 -3.94
N GLU A 80 -1.16 -5.22 -3.96
CA GLU A 80 -2.41 -5.47 -3.23
C GLU A 80 -2.12 -6.07 -1.85
N PHE A 81 -2.85 -5.61 -0.83
CA PHE A 81 -2.80 -6.10 0.55
C PHE A 81 -4.21 -6.26 1.12
N SER A 82 -4.40 -7.26 1.98
CA SER A 82 -5.62 -7.46 2.76
C SER A 82 -5.32 -8.15 4.11
N GLY A 83 -6.29 -8.15 5.01
CA GLY A 83 -6.11 -8.62 6.39
C GLY A 83 -5.40 -7.59 7.26
N LEU A 84 -4.49 -8.01 8.15
CA LEU A 84 -3.72 -7.06 8.97
C LEU A 84 -2.45 -6.58 8.24
N VAL A 85 -2.45 -5.34 7.76
CA VAL A 85 -1.28 -4.74 7.09
C VAL A 85 -0.36 -4.10 8.12
N ALA A 86 0.76 -4.75 8.40
CA ALA A 86 1.84 -4.26 9.25
C ALA A 86 2.93 -3.58 8.41
N ILE A 87 3.21 -2.32 8.71
CA ILE A 87 4.19 -1.49 8.02
C ILE A 87 5.33 -1.17 8.98
N THR A 88 6.55 -1.50 8.59
CA THR A 88 7.77 -1.23 9.35
C THR A 88 8.63 -0.24 8.58
N ILE A 89 8.90 0.90 9.20
CA ILE A 89 9.76 1.96 8.67
C ILE A 89 11.21 1.70 9.12
N PRO A 90 12.21 1.84 8.23
CA PRO A 90 13.61 1.71 8.62
C PRO A 90 14.01 2.76 9.65
N ALA A 91 14.93 2.37 10.54
CA ALA A 91 15.49 3.31 11.51
C ALA A 91 16.33 4.39 10.82
N HIS A 92 16.46 5.55 11.45
CA HIS A 92 17.32 6.66 10.99
C HIS A 92 16.93 7.29 9.63
N ILE A 93 15.64 7.38 9.34
CA ILE A 93 15.14 8.14 8.19
C ILE A 93 15.22 9.65 8.41
N ALA A 94 15.54 10.40 7.35
CA ALA A 94 15.64 11.86 7.37
C ALA A 94 14.27 12.56 7.39
N SER A 95 13.25 11.92 6.82
CA SER A 95 11.88 12.43 6.75
C SER A 95 10.88 11.29 6.96
N TYR A 96 9.78 11.62 7.63
CA TYR A 96 8.69 10.69 7.93
C TYR A 96 7.68 10.72 6.77
N PRO A 97 7.62 9.66 5.94
CA PRO A 97 6.72 9.65 4.78
C PRO A 97 5.26 9.54 5.22
N VAL A 98 4.36 9.98 4.34
CA VAL A 98 2.96 9.56 4.41
C VAL A 98 2.82 8.36 3.49
N ILE A 99 2.36 7.23 4.02
CA ILE A 99 2.10 6.03 3.20
C ILE A 99 0.67 6.15 2.68
N GLU A 100 0.49 5.98 1.38
CA GLU A 100 -0.80 6.17 0.71
C GLU A 100 -1.27 4.87 0.07
N PHE A 101 -2.53 4.54 0.31
CA PHE A 101 -3.21 3.41 -0.28
C PHE A 101 -4.47 3.87 -1.02
N ILE A 102 -4.75 3.24 -2.16
CA ILE A 102 -6.09 3.20 -2.73
C ILE A 102 -6.81 2.06 -2.03
N GLN A 103 -7.92 2.38 -1.37
CA GLN A 103 -8.75 1.45 -0.63
C GLN A 103 -9.99 1.10 -1.43
N ILE A 104 -10.25 -0.18 -1.60
CA ILE A 104 -11.45 -0.72 -2.24
C ILE A 104 -12.24 -1.51 -1.21
N LEU A 105 -13.48 -1.10 -0.96
CA LEU A 105 -14.40 -1.85 -0.10
C LEU A 105 -15.12 -2.92 -0.94
N ILE A 106 -15.19 -4.13 -0.38
CA ILE A 106 -15.74 -5.36 -0.98
C ILE A 106 -16.81 -5.99 -0.10
#